data_AF-A0A1J3EC37-F1
#
_entry.id   AF-A0A1J3EC37-F1
#
_cell.length_a   1.000
_cell.length_b   1.000
_cell.length_c   1.000
_cell.angle_alpha   90.00
_cell.angle_beta   90.00
_cell.angle_gamma   90.00
#
_symmetry.space_group_name_H-M   'P 1'
#
loop_
_entity.id
_entity.type
_entity.pdbx_description
1 polymer ?
#
loop_
_entity_poly.entity_id
_entity_poly.type
_entity_poly.pdbx_seq_one_letter_code
_entity_poly.pdbx_strand_id
1 'polypeptide(L)'
;AESPLPKSPAVSVTRRNRHCWSELPLDLMQSVFKRLGFADFERAKSVCSSWQSGTRQSQPNNQIPWMILFPEDKSYCLLFNPEDKEKVYKTQHL
;
A
#
# COMPACT_ATOMS: atom_id res chain seq x y z
N ALA A 1 -8.33 -57.55 -30.19
CA ALA A 1 -9.07 -56.36 -29.71
C ALA A 1 -8.44 -55.97 -28.39
N GLU A 2 -7.63 -54.91 -28.39
CA GLU A 2 -6.86 -54.46 -27.23
C GLU A 2 -7.73 -53.46 -26.45
N SER A 3 -7.99 -53.74 -25.17
CA SER A 3 -8.81 -52.89 -24.31
C SER A 3 -8.03 -51.63 -23.92
N PRO A 4 -8.64 -50.42 -23.90
CA PRO A 4 -7.91 -49.22 -23.52
C PRO A 4 -7.68 -49.17 -22.01
N LEU A 5 -6.45 -48.79 -21.63
CA LEU A 5 -6.00 -48.61 -20.25
C LEU A 5 -6.81 -47.51 -19.53
N PRO A 6 -7.12 -47.64 -18.22
CA PRO A 6 -7.87 -46.62 -17.49
C PRO A 6 -7.06 -45.32 -17.40
N LYS A 7 -7.63 -44.20 -17.86
CA LYS A 7 -7.03 -42.88 -17.68
C LYS A 7 -7.04 -42.53 -16.19
N SER A 8 -5.85 -42.37 -15.60
CA SER A 8 -5.71 -41.92 -14.21
C SER A 8 -6.38 -40.56 -14.03
N PRO A 9 -7.10 -40.31 -12.92
CA PRO A 9 -7.70 -39.02 -12.68
C PRO A 9 -6.60 -37.98 -12.52
N ALA A 10 -6.70 -36.88 -13.29
CA ALA A 10 -5.86 -35.71 -13.08
C ALA A 10 -6.15 -35.18 -11.68
N VAL A 11 -5.24 -35.44 -10.74
CA VAL A 11 -5.25 -34.82 -9.42
C VAL A 11 -5.05 -33.34 -9.66
N SER A 12 -6.15 -32.58 -9.56
CA SER A 12 -6.09 -31.13 -9.51
C SER A 12 -5.33 -30.76 -8.25
N VAL A 13 -4.07 -30.38 -8.43
CA VAL A 13 -3.30 -29.71 -7.39
C VAL A 13 -4.05 -28.42 -7.09
N THR A 14 -4.87 -28.43 -6.05
CA THR A 14 -5.47 -27.22 -5.49
C THR A 14 -4.30 -26.32 -5.11
N ARG A 15 -4.07 -25.29 -5.94
CA ARG A 15 -3.17 -24.19 -5.56
C ARG A 15 -3.61 -23.77 -4.17
N ARG A 16 -2.73 -23.91 -3.18
CA ARG A 16 -2.94 -23.28 -1.87
C ARG A 16 -3.26 -21.83 -2.16
N ASN A 17 -4.46 -21.40 -1.77
CA ASN A 17 -4.95 -20.06 -2.04
C ASN A 17 -4.05 -19.09 -1.26
N ARG A 18 -2.97 -18.63 -1.92
CA ARG A 18 -2.12 -17.58 -1.38
C ARG A 18 -3.03 -16.38 -1.31
N HIS A 19 -3.42 -15.98 -0.10
CA HIS A 19 -4.28 -14.83 0.16
C HIS A 19 -3.95 -13.69 -0.80
N CYS A 20 -4.72 -13.59 -1.88
CA CYS A 20 -4.37 -12.70 -2.97
C CYS A 20 -4.99 -11.36 -2.64
N TRP A 21 -4.16 -10.37 -2.35
CA TRP A 21 -4.61 -9.02 -2.06
C TRP A 21 -5.52 -8.45 -3.16
N SER A 22 -5.44 -8.97 -4.39
CA SER A 22 -6.33 -8.59 -5.49
C SER A 22 -7.79 -9.01 -5.30
N GLU A 23 -8.06 -10.04 -4.49
CA GLU A 23 -9.41 -10.58 -4.24
C GLU A 23 -10.10 -9.95 -3.04
N LEU A 24 -9.43 -9.02 -2.34
CA LEU A 24 -10.01 -8.33 -1.18
C LEU A 24 -11.21 -7.48 -1.65
N PRO A 25 -12.39 -7.62 -1.05
CA PRO A 25 -13.53 -6.74 -1.29
C PRO A 25 -13.20 -5.25 -1.10
N LEU A 26 -13.88 -4.39 -1.85
CA LEU A 26 -13.60 -2.95 -1.89
C LEU A 26 -13.79 -2.26 -0.53
N ASP A 27 -14.82 -2.64 0.21
CA ASP A 27 -15.13 -2.14 1.55
C ASP A 27 -14.02 -2.50 2.56
N LEU A 28 -13.45 -3.70 2.46
CA LEU A 28 -12.31 -4.11 3.26
C LEU A 28 -11.03 -3.37 2.84
N MET A 29 -10.78 -3.19 1.53
CA MET A 29 -9.68 -2.36 1.04
C MET A 29 -9.79 -0.91 1.56
N GLN A 30 -10.96 -0.30 1.48
CA GLN A 30 -11.23 1.04 2.01
C GLN A 30 -10.97 1.13 3.52
N SER A 31 -11.30 0.07 4.27
CA SER A 31 -11.05 0.00 5.71
C SER A 31 -9.55 -0.04 6.03
N VAL A 32 -8.75 -0.69 5.18
CA VAL A 32 -7.28 -0.65 5.27
C VAL A 32 -6.77 0.75 4.92
N PHE A 33 -7.21 1.31 3.78
CA PHE A 33 -6.74 2.62 3.30
C PHE A 33 -7.00 3.76 4.28
N LYS A 34 -8.13 3.76 4.99
CA LYS A 34 -8.44 4.73 6.06
C LYS A 34 -7.46 4.69 7.24
N ARG A 35 -6.70 3.62 7.39
CA ARG A 35 -5.69 3.47 8.45
C ARG A 35 -4.28 3.81 7.96
N LEU A 36 -4.09 3.94 6.65
CA LEU A 36 -2.80 4.28 6.08
C LEU A 36 -2.59 5.79 6.10
N GLY A 37 -1.38 6.18 6.49
CA GLY A 37 -0.83 7.49 6.21
C GLY A 37 -0.73 7.78 4.73
N PHE A 38 -0.44 9.04 4.39
CA PHE A 38 -0.30 9.46 3.00
C PHE A 38 0.73 8.62 2.23
N ALA A 39 1.92 8.42 2.82
CA ALA A 39 3.01 7.71 2.15
C ALA A 39 2.70 6.21 1.93
N ASP A 40 2.08 5.55 2.91
CA ASP A 40 1.67 4.15 2.77
C ASP A 40 0.49 4.00 1.79
N PHE A 41 -0.45 4.94 1.78
CA PHE A 41 -1.55 4.97 0.82
C PHE A 41 -1.04 5.12 -0.61
N GLU A 42 -0.04 5.96 -0.85
CA GLU A 42 0.61 6.06 -2.16
C GLU A 42 1.31 4.76 -2.54
N ARG A 43 2.02 4.12 -1.60
CA ARG A 43 2.66 2.82 -1.84
C ARG A 43 1.66 1.70 -2.12
N ALA A 44 0.46 1.76 -1.54
CA ALA A 44 -0.62 0.79 -1.76
C ALA A 44 -1.01 0.68 -3.25
N LYS A 45 -0.86 1.76 -4.04
CA LYS A 45 -1.10 1.77 -5.49
C LYS A 45 -0.22 0.79 -6.26
N SER A 46 0.91 0.40 -5.68
CA SER A 46 1.90 -0.50 -6.32
C SER A 46 1.72 -1.97 -5.94
N VAL A 47 0.76 -2.31 -5.07
CA VAL A 47 0.54 -3.69 -4.61
C VAL A 47 0.00 -4.58 -5.73
N CYS A 48 -1.11 -4.16 -6.34
CA CYS A 48 -1.71 -4.81 -7.51
C CYS A 48 -2.72 -3.85 -8.19
N SER A 49 -3.21 -4.22 -9.37
CA SER A 49 -4.18 -3.43 -10.13
C SER A 49 -5.52 -3.21 -9.39
N SER A 50 -5.97 -4.20 -8.62
CA SER A 50 -7.18 -4.11 -7.79
C SER A 50 -7.01 -3.04 -6.68
N TRP A 51 -5.87 -3.07 -5.98
CA TRP A 51 -5.54 -2.07 -4.97
C TRP A 51 -5.38 -0.68 -5.57
N GLN A 52 -4.68 -0.55 -6.70
CA GLN A 52 -4.57 0.71 -7.44
C GLN A 52 -5.95 1.28 -7.78
N SER A 53 -6.87 0.44 -8.27
CA SER A 53 -8.25 0.85 -8.55
C SER A 53 -9.01 1.24 -7.27
N GLY A 54 -8.83 0.49 -6.19
CA GLY A 54 -9.44 0.78 -4.88
C GLY A 54 -8.97 2.12 -4.28
N THR A 55 -7.70 2.48 -4.44
CA THR A 55 -7.19 3.78 -3.96
C THR A 55 -7.84 4.95 -4.66
N ARG A 56 -8.25 4.82 -5.94
CA ARG A 56 -8.96 5.89 -6.67
C ARG A 56 -10.34 6.19 -6.10
N GLN A 57 -10.93 5.24 -5.37
CA GLN A 57 -12.23 5.34 -4.73
C GLN A 57 -12.13 5.66 -3.22
N SER A 58 -10.94 6.04 -2.76
CA SER A 58 -10.61 6.21 -1.35
C SER A 58 -9.74 7.45 -1.16
N GLN A 59 -9.66 7.92 0.07
CA GLN A 59 -8.72 8.98 0.44
C GLN A 59 -7.78 8.48 1.55
N PRO A 60 -6.51 8.92 1.52
CA PRO A 60 -5.57 8.65 2.60
C PRO A 60 -6.03 9.33 3.90
N ASN A 61 -5.59 8.79 5.03
CA ASN A 61 -5.73 9.48 6.30
C ASN A 61 -4.65 10.57 6.42
N ASN A 62 -4.96 11.78 5.97
CA ASN A 62 -4.03 12.93 6.04
C ASN A 62 -4.03 13.65 7.40
N GLN A 63 -4.40 12.96 8.48
CA GLN A 63 -4.46 13.56 9.82
C GLN A 63 -3.09 13.90 10.41
N ILE A 64 -1.99 13.53 9.76
CA ILE A 64 -0.66 13.76 10.30
C ILE A 64 -0.07 15.03 9.67
N PRO A 65 0.03 16.13 10.44
CA PRO A 65 0.57 17.37 9.92
C PRO A 65 2.06 17.22 9.70
N TRP A 66 2.55 17.73 8.57
CA TRP A 66 3.97 18.05 8.41
C TRP A 66 4.36 19.04 9.49
N MET A 67 5.41 18.73 10.23
CA MET A 67 5.93 19.61 11.26
C MET A 67 7.06 20.45 10.70
N ILE A 68 7.02 21.75 10.99
CA ILE A 68 8.02 22.73 10.58
C ILE A 68 8.79 23.18 11.83
N LEU A 69 10.10 22.95 11.85
CA LEU A 69 10.98 23.45 12.89
C LEU A 69 11.82 24.60 12.35
N PHE A 70 11.95 25.65 13.17
CA PHE A 70 12.75 26.83 12.89
C PHE A 70 14.00 26.79 13.78
N PRO A 71 15.19 26.50 13.22
CA PRO A 71 16.46 26.59 13.92
C PRO A 71 16.78 28.04 14.31
N GLU A 72 17.73 28.21 15.23
CA GLU A 72 18.13 29.51 15.75
C GLU A 72 18.72 30.44 14.67
N ASP A 73 19.44 29.89 13.69
CA ASP A 73 19.99 30.63 12.56
C ASP A 73 18.90 31.20 11.62
N LYS A 74 17.65 30.73 11.73
CA LYS A 74 16.45 31.10 10.94
C LYS A 74 16.67 31.18 9.43
N SER A 75 17.75 30.63 8.92
CA SER A 75 18.17 30.69 7.51
C SER A 75 17.54 29.57 6.67
N TYR A 76 16.97 28.57 7.34
CA TYR A 76 16.22 27.47 6.75
C TYR A 76 15.15 26.97 7.71
N CYS A 77 14.26 26.13 7.20
CA CYS A 77 13.33 25.36 7.99
C CYS A 77 13.62 23.86 7.83
N LEU A 78 13.35 23.10 8.89
CA LEU A 78 13.33 21.65 8.82
C LEU A 78 11.87 21.19 8.71
N LEU A 79 11.57 20.38 7.71
CA LEU A 79 10.29 19.73 7.51
C LEU A 79 10.44 18.28 7.89
N PHE A 80 9.61 17.80 8.82
CA PHE A 80 9.59 16.39 9.17
C PHE A 80 8.16 15.84 9.12
N ASN A 81 8.06 14.59 8.67
CA ASN A 81 6.82 13.84 8.72
C ASN A 81 6.91 12.87 9.91
N PRO A 82 6.02 12.97 10.92
CA PRO A 82 6.00 12.04 12.05
C PRO A 82 5.84 10.56 11.66
N GLU A 83 5.24 10.27 10.49
CA GLU A 83 5.14 8.91 9.96
C GLU A 83 6.45 8.38 9.41
N ASP A 84 7.31 9.27 8.91
CA ASP A 84 8.59 8.96 8.31
C ASP A 84 9.71 9.40 9.27
N LYS A 85 9.84 8.65 10.36
CA LYS A 85 10.75 8.94 11.49
C LYS A 85 12.22 9.09 11.06
N GLU A 86 12.58 8.61 9.88
CA GLU A 86 13.96 8.60 9.38
C GLU A 86 14.24 9.78 8.44
N LYS A 87 13.22 10.53 7.99
CA LYS A 87 13.39 11.60 7.01
C LYS A 87 13.11 12.98 7.58
N VAL A 88 14.14 13.82 7.55
CA VAL A 88 14.07 15.26 7.79
C VAL A 88 14.53 15.97 6.53
N TYR A 89 13.70 16.89 6.03
CA TYR A 89 13.98 17.67 4.84
C TYR A 89 14.37 19.09 5.23
N LYS A 90 15.34 19.67 4.53
CA LYS A 90 15.80 21.06 4.74
C LYS A 90 15.37 21.91 3.56
N THR A 91 14.76 23.06 3.81
CA THR A 91 14.47 24.02 2.74
C THR A 91 15.77 24.66 2.23
N GLN A 92 15.81 24.99 0.94
CA GLN A 92 16.81 25.93 0.45
C GLN A 92 16.51 27.31 1.08
N HIS A 93 17.54 28.14 1.28
CA HIS A 93 17.43 29.42 2.00
C HIS A 93 16.15 30.18 1.60
N LEU A 94 15.44 30.70 2.61
CA LEU A 94 14.28 31.59 2.42
C LEU A 94 14.70 32.93 1.82
#